data_AF-A0A5J5R7R5-F1
#
_entry.id   AF-A0A5J5R7R5-F1
#
_cell.length_a   1.000
_cell.length_b   1.000
_cell.length_c   1.000
_cell.angle_alpha   90.00
_cell.angle_beta   90.00
_cell.angle_gamma   90.00
#
_symmetry.space_group_name_H-M   'P 1'
#
loop_
_entity.id
_entity.type
_entity.pdbx_description
1 polymer ?
#
loop_
_entity_poly.entity_id
_entity_poly.type
_entity_poly.pdbx_seq_one_letter_code
_entity_poly.pdbx_strand_id
1 'polypeptide(L)'
;MGRYSGFIAMYATLASRDVDCCLIPESPFYLEGPGGLFEYIEKRLKENGHMVIVIAEGAGQELLSESIQSMTLKDASGNKLLQDVGLWISQRIKDYFSKQRKMPINLKYIDPTYMIRAIPSNASDNVYCTLLAQSVVHGAMAGYTGFTSGLVNGRQTYIPFYRIIEKRNGVVITDRMWARLLSSTNQPSFLCLKDSTEDTGDEEQSNQLLENGHCGEEGSLISKR
;
A
#
# COMPACT_ATOMS: atom_id res chain seq x y z
N MET A 1 2.90 1.49 -12.19
CA MET A 1 3.16 0.19 -11.53
C MET A 1 2.64 0.23 -10.09
N GLY A 2 2.40 -0.94 -9.47
CA GLY A 2 1.93 -1.04 -8.10
C GLY A 2 0.41 -1.16 -8.00
N ARG A 3 -0.14 -2.16 -8.69
CA ARG A 3 -1.60 -2.38 -8.82
C ARG A 3 -2.28 -2.80 -7.51
N TYR A 4 -1.64 -3.69 -6.77
CA TYR A 4 -2.15 -4.22 -5.50
C TYR A 4 -1.18 -3.99 -4.33
N SER A 5 0.08 -3.66 -4.63
CA SER A 5 1.09 -3.41 -3.61
C SER A 5 2.07 -2.33 -4.03
N GLY A 6 2.50 -1.54 -3.04
CA GLY A 6 3.30 -0.34 -3.20
C GLY A 6 4.81 -0.54 -3.19
N PHE A 7 5.33 -1.78 -3.23
CA PHE A 7 6.78 -2.03 -3.04
C PHE A 7 7.67 -1.23 -3.98
N ILE A 8 7.34 -1.16 -5.27
CA ILE A 8 8.13 -0.41 -6.26
C ILE A 8 8.16 1.08 -5.91
N ALA A 9 7.01 1.66 -5.56
CA ALA A 9 6.91 3.08 -5.18
C ALA A 9 7.69 3.36 -3.90
N MET A 10 7.57 2.49 -2.89
CA MET A 10 8.31 2.60 -1.62
C MET A 10 9.82 2.53 -1.83
N TYR A 11 10.32 1.50 -2.52
CA TYR A 11 11.76 1.33 -2.75
C TYR A 11 12.32 2.42 -3.66
N ALA A 12 11.59 2.86 -4.69
CA ALA A 12 12.02 3.97 -5.55
C ALA A 12 12.14 5.28 -4.77
N THR A 13 11.17 5.58 -3.90
CA THR A 13 11.18 6.78 -3.05
C THR A 13 12.38 6.74 -2.08
N LEU A 14 12.61 5.61 -1.41
CA LEU A 14 13.74 5.42 -0.50
C LEU A 14 15.10 5.54 -1.22
N ALA A 15 15.20 5.03 -2.45
CA ALA A 15 16.41 5.09 -3.24
C ALA A 15 16.69 6.50 -3.76
N SER A 16 15.66 7.21 -4.25
CA SER A 16 15.80 8.54 -4.84
C SER A 16 16.04 9.62 -3.81
N ARG A 17 15.38 9.57 -2.63
CA ARG A 17 15.41 10.59 -1.56
C ARG A 17 14.94 12.00 -1.94
N ASP A 18 14.67 12.27 -3.21
CA ASP A 18 14.15 13.55 -3.72
C ASP A 18 12.61 13.60 -3.77
N VAL A 19 11.93 12.57 -3.26
CA VAL A 19 10.47 12.45 -3.29
C VAL A 19 9.88 12.99 -1.99
N ASP A 20 8.93 13.92 -2.07
CA ASP A 20 8.27 14.54 -0.91
C ASP A 20 7.03 13.77 -0.44
N CYS A 21 6.40 13.01 -1.33
CA CYS A 21 5.20 12.24 -1.04
C CYS A 21 5.15 10.92 -1.83
N CYS A 22 4.91 9.81 -1.14
CA CYS A 22 4.72 8.48 -1.73
C CYS A 22 3.35 7.94 -1.35
N LEU A 23 2.49 7.71 -2.35
CA LEU A 23 1.14 7.16 -2.20
C LEU A 23 1.12 5.71 -2.68
N ILE A 24 0.68 4.80 -1.83
CA ILE A 24 0.64 3.35 -2.07
C ILE A 24 -0.77 2.79 -1.80
N PRO A 25 -1.16 1.65 -2.40
CA PRO A 25 -2.48 1.06 -2.17
C PRO A 25 -2.74 0.68 -0.71
N GLU A 26 -1.68 0.33 0.03
CA GLU A 26 -1.81 -0.10 1.43
C GLU A 26 -2.09 1.05 2.39
N SER A 27 -1.73 2.30 2.03
CA SER A 27 -1.92 3.47 2.89
C SER A 27 -3.06 4.34 2.36
N PRO A 28 -4.24 4.32 2.99
CA PRO A 28 -5.34 5.19 2.60
C PRO A 28 -4.98 6.66 2.84
N PHE A 29 -5.59 7.53 2.04
CA PHE A 29 -5.43 8.97 2.13
C PHE A 29 -6.70 9.65 1.62
N TYR A 30 -6.86 10.93 1.97
CA TYR A 30 -7.94 11.78 1.44
C TYR A 30 -7.37 13.03 0.78
N LEU A 31 -8.15 13.61 -0.14
CA LEU A 31 -7.71 14.73 -0.96
C LEU A 31 -7.93 16.08 -0.26
N GLU A 32 -9.16 16.33 0.19
CA GLU A 32 -9.63 17.60 0.73
C GLU A 32 -9.97 17.47 2.22
N GLY A 33 -9.61 18.49 3.01
CA GLY A 33 -9.85 18.51 4.46
C GLY A 33 -8.58 18.89 5.24
N PRO A 34 -8.71 19.15 6.56
CA PRO A 34 -7.59 19.51 7.41
C PRO A 34 -6.61 18.34 7.53
N GLY A 35 -5.39 18.51 7.04
CA GLY A 35 -4.38 17.44 6.97
C GLY A 35 -4.44 16.59 5.69
N GLY A 36 -5.25 16.99 4.71
CA GLY A 36 -5.40 16.28 3.44
C GLY A 36 -4.22 16.48 2.49
N LEU A 37 -4.20 15.69 1.42
CA LEU A 37 -3.13 15.73 0.43
C LEU A 37 -2.95 17.14 -0.18
N PHE A 38 -4.04 17.86 -0.50
CA PHE A 38 -3.93 19.18 -1.12
C PHE A 38 -3.35 20.25 -0.19
N GLU A 39 -3.68 20.20 1.10
CA GLU A 39 -3.09 21.11 2.09
C GLU A 39 -1.60 20.84 2.27
N TYR A 40 -1.21 19.57 2.31
CA TYR A 40 0.21 19.18 2.37
C TYR A 40 0.98 19.66 1.14
N ILE A 41 0.40 19.54 -0.07
CA ILE A 41 1.01 20.05 -1.30
C ILE A 41 1.18 21.57 -1.25
N GLU A 42 0.16 22.30 -0.79
CA GLU A 42 0.23 23.76 -0.66
C GLU A 42 1.36 24.19 0.30
N LYS A 43 1.47 23.52 1.45
CA LYS A 43 2.52 23.79 2.44
C LYS A 43 3.91 23.54 1.86
N ARG A 44 4.14 22.39 1.24
CA ARG A 44 5.43 22.02 0.65
C ARG A 44 5.85 22.94 -0.48
N LEU A 45 4.92 23.32 -1.36
CA LEU A 45 5.22 24.26 -2.44
C LEU A 45 5.61 25.65 -1.92
N LYS A 46 5.04 26.12 -0.80
CA LYS A 46 5.43 27.40 -0.19
C LYS A 46 6.79 27.34 0.51
N GLU A 47 7.11 26.21 1.14
CA GLU A 47 8.37 26.03 1.86
C GLU A 47 9.55 25.80 0.92
N ASN A 48 9.39 24.91 -0.07
CA ASN A 48 10.49 24.41 -0.90
C ASN A 48 10.46 24.94 -2.35
N GLY A 49 9.36 25.53 -2.80
CA GLY A 49 9.17 26.00 -4.18
C GLY A 49 8.94 24.90 -5.22
N HIS A 50 9.05 23.62 -4.84
CA HIS A 50 8.83 22.46 -5.69
C HIS A 50 8.34 21.27 -4.85
N MET A 51 7.76 20.27 -5.51
CA MET A 51 7.32 19.03 -4.86
C MET A 51 7.30 17.87 -5.86
N VAL A 52 7.75 16.70 -5.42
CA VAL A 52 7.71 15.45 -6.18
C VAL A 52 6.80 14.44 -5.48
N ILE A 53 5.84 13.90 -6.23
CA ILE A 53 4.88 12.92 -5.74
C ILE A 53 5.03 11.63 -6.54
N VAL A 54 5.25 10.51 -5.86
CA VAL A 54 5.22 9.17 -6.45
C VAL A 54 3.92 8.49 -6.08
N ILE A 55 3.19 8.00 -7.08
CA ILE A 55 1.89 7.37 -6.89
C ILE A 55 1.91 5.98 -7.49
N ALA A 56 1.59 4.97 -6.69
CA ALA A 56 1.33 3.64 -7.18
C ALA A 56 -0.02 3.59 -7.91
N GLU A 57 -0.10 2.78 -8.96
CA GLU A 57 -1.29 2.66 -9.83
C GLU A 57 -2.57 2.30 -9.06
N GLY A 58 -2.46 1.46 -8.02
CA GLY A 58 -3.60 1.05 -7.21
C GLY A 58 -3.96 1.99 -6.05
N ALA A 59 -3.17 3.06 -5.82
CA ALA A 59 -3.43 3.96 -4.71
C ALA A 59 -4.70 4.81 -4.97
N GLY A 60 -5.54 5.04 -3.96
CA GLY A 60 -6.69 5.96 -4.10
C GLY A 60 -7.78 5.49 -5.09
N GLN A 61 -7.79 4.22 -5.48
CA GLN A 61 -8.80 3.67 -6.39
C GLN A 61 -10.23 3.76 -5.83
N GLU A 62 -10.37 3.76 -4.49
CA GLU A 62 -11.63 3.89 -3.75
C GLU A 62 -12.25 5.29 -3.94
N LEU A 63 -11.45 6.34 -3.73
CA LEU A 63 -11.84 7.74 -3.95
C LEU A 63 -12.32 7.99 -5.39
N LEU A 64 -11.67 7.30 -6.32
CA LEU A 64 -11.95 7.43 -7.73
C LEU A 64 -13.27 6.76 -8.10
N SER A 65 -13.58 5.60 -7.51
CA SER A 65 -14.87 4.92 -7.68
C SER A 65 -16.06 5.66 -7.06
N GLU A 66 -15.87 6.43 -5.99
CA GLU A 66 -16.92 7.28 -5.43
C GLU A 66 -17.23 8.46 -6.36
N SER A 67 -16.20 9.04 -6.98
CA SER A 67 -16.34 10.21 -7.85
C SER A 67 -16.91 9.90 -9.24
N ILE A 68 -16.69 8.68 -9.73
CA ILE A 68 -17.12 8.21 -11.04
C ILE A 68 -17.90 6.93 -10.80
N GLN A 69 -19.24 6.99 -10.88
CA GLN A 69 -20.14 5.83 -10.91
C GLN A 69 -19.68 4.85 -11.99
N SER A 70 -18.72 3.99 -11.68
CA SER A 70 -17.97 3.26 -12.68
C SER A 70 -18.45 1.81 -12.72
N MET A 71 -19.03 1.47 -13.88
CA MET A 71 -19.15 0.09 -14.32
C MET A 71 -17.81 -0.62 -14.08
N THR A 72 -17.84 -1.74 -13.38
CA THR A 72 -16.67 -2.60 -13.17
C THR A 72 -16.30 -3.24 -14.51
N LEU A 73 -15.60 -2.48 -15.35
CA LEU A 73 -15.04 -2.99 -16.60
C LEU A 73 -13.99 -4.04 -16.25
N LYS A 74 -14.11 -5.22 -16.85
CA LYS A 74 -13.14 -6.31 -16.72
C LYS A 74 -12.34 -6.42 -18.01
N ASP A 75 -11.06 -6.74 -17.90
CA ASP A 75 -10.25 -7.10 -19.07
C ASP A 75 -10.66 -8.49 -19.61
N ALA A 76 -10.10 -8.87 -20.77
CA ALA A 76 -10.35 -10.18 -21.38
C ALA A 76 -9.87 -11.36 -20.51
N SER A 77 -9.03 -11.11 -19.50
CA SER A 77 -8.54 -12.08 -18.53
C SER A 77 -9.35 -12.10 -17.23
N GLY A 78 -10.42 -11.30 -17.13
CA GLY A 78 -11.31 -11.22 -15.97
C GLY A 78 -10.84 -10.29 -14.83
N ASN A 79 -9.71 -9.57 -14.98
CA ASN A 79 -9.23 -8.64 -13.96
C ASN A 79 -10.00 -7.31 -14.03
N LYS A 80 -10.25 -6.69 -12.85
CA LYS A 80 -10.85 -5.34 -12.76
C LYS A 80 -9.97 -4.32 -13.46
N LEU A 81 -10.49 -3.57 -14.42
CA LEU A 81 -9.72 -2.51 -15.07
C LEU A 81 -9.59 -1.34 -14.09
N LEU A 82 -8.35 -0.98 -13.75
CA LEU A 82 -8.08 0.21 -12.93
C LEU A 82 -8.16 1.44 -13.81
N GLN A 83 -8.62 2.54 -13.22
CA GLN A 83 -8.61 3.83 -13.90
C GLN A 83 -7.27 4.52 -13.64
N ASP A 84 -6.89 5.45 -14.51
CA ASP A 84 -5.64 6.20 -14.33
C ASP A 84 -5.77 7.21 -13.18
N VAL A 85 -5.38 6.77 -11.99
CA VAL A 85 -5.31 7.59 -10.77
C VAL A 85 -4.35 8.76 -10.95
N GLY A 86 -3.24 8.57 -11.67
CA GLY A 86 -2.21 9.59 -11.86
C GLY A 86 -2.76 10.79 -12.62
N LEU A 87 -3.45 10.54 -13.72
CA LEU A 87 -4.11 11.60 -14.50
C LEU A 87 -5.26 12.25 -13.70
N TRP A 88 -6.06 11.45 -12.99
CA TRP A 88 -7.18 11.95 -12.18
C TRP A 88 -6.71 12.87 -11.05
N ILE A 89 -5.72 12.47 -10.25
CA ILE A 89 -5.12 13.31 -9.20
C ILE A 89 -4.53 14.58 -9.81
N SER A 90 -3.83 14.47 -10.94
CA SER A 90 -3.23 15.62 -11.62
C SER A 90 -4.27 16.67 -12.02
N GLN A 91 -5.43 16.25 -12.50
CA GLN A 91 -6.55 17.15 -12.83
C GLN A 91 -7.13 17.78 -11.56
N ARG A 92 -7.35 16.99 -10.50
CA ARG A 92 -7.90 17.49 -9.23
C ARG A 92 -6.99 18.51 -8.55
N ILE A 93 -5.67 18.29 -8.58
CA ILE A 93 -4.68 19.25 -8.08
C ILE A 93 -4.80 20.57 -8.87
N LYS A 94 -4.82 20.51 -10.21
CA LYS A 94 -4.97 21.72 -11.04
C LYS A 94 -6.26 22.48 -10.72
N ASP A 95 -7.37 21.77 -10.55
CA ASP A 95 -8.66 22.35 -10.20
C ASP A 95 -8.66 23.02 -8.83
N TYR A 96 -8.07 22.38 -7.82
CA TYR A 96 -7.98 22.91 -6.45
C TYR A 96 -7.21 24.23 -6.43
N PHE A 97 -6.01 24.28 -7.04
CA PHE A 97 -5.18 25.47 -7.06
C PHE A 97 -5.76 26.60 -7.93
N SER A 98 -6.48 26.26 -9.01
CA SER A 98 -7.13 27.26 -9.88
C SER A 98 -8.38 27.87 -9.23
N LYS A 99 -9.23 27.06 -8.61
CA LYS A 99 -10.54 27.49 -8.07
C LYS A 99 -10.42 28.12 -6.68
N GLN A 100 -9.69 27.49 -5.76
CA GLN A 100 -9.73 27.86 -4.33
C GLN A 100 -8.66 28.88 -3.94
N ARG A 101 -7.41 28.71 -4.43
CA ARG A 101 -6.25 29.47 -3.94
C ARG A 101 -5.67 30.48 -4.94
N LYS A 102 -6.04 30.39 -6.23
CA LYS A 102 -5.52 31.22 -7.34
C LYS A 102 -3.99 31.26 -7.40
N MET A 103 -3.33 30.13 -7.10
CA MET A 103 -1.88 30.01 -7.16
C MET A 103 -1.47 29.36 -8.49
N PRO A 104 -0.62 30.01 -9.31
CA PRO A 104 -0.15 29.42 -10.55
C PRO A 104 0.80 28.26 -10.24
N ILE A 105 0.44 27.04 -10.63
CA ILE A 105 1.27 25.84 -10.48
C ILE A 105 1.65 25.26 -11.84
N ASN A 106 2.89 24.78 -11.97
CA ASN A 106 3.33 24.01 -13.12
C ASN A 106 3.32 22.51 -12.76
N LEU A 107 2.28 21.80 -13.15
CA LEU A 107 2.15 20.36 -12.90
C LEU A 107 2.57 19.57 -14.13
N LYS A 108 3.59 18.73 -13.97
CA LYS A 108 4.04 17.76 -14.97
C LYS A 108 3.71 16.36 -14.51
N TYR A 109 2.94 15.64 -15.34
CA TYR A 109 2.63 14.23 -15.12
C TYR A 109 3.60 13.38 -15.93
N ILE A 110 4.16 12.34 -15.30
CA ILE A 110 5.11 11.40 -15.91
C ILE A 110 4.62 9.99 -15.62
N ASP A 111 4.31 9.23 -16.67
CA ASP A 111 4.01 7.80 -16.55
C ASP A 111 5.16 6.96 -17.16
N PRO A 112 6.07 6.43 -16.33
CA PRO A 112 7.17 5.60 -16.80
C PRO A 112 6.80 4.11 -16.94
N THR A 113 5.50 3.75 -16.92
CA THR A 113 5.03 2.35 -16.92
C THR A 113 5.66 1.49 -18.01
N TYR A 114 5.66 1.95 -19.26
CA TYR A 114 6.26 1.19 -20.36
C TYR A 114 7.80 1.20 -20.29
N MET A 115 8.40 2.31 -19.87
CA MET A 115 9.86 2.41 -19.75
C MET A 115 10.41 1.43 -18.71
N ILE A 116 9.74 1.29 -17.57
CA ILE A 116 10.16 0.38 -16.50
C ILE A 116 9.99 -1.09 -16.92
N ARG A 117 8.96 -1.41 -17.73
CA ARG A 117 8.65 -2.80 -18.12
C ARG A 117 9.37 -3.27 -19.38
N ALA A 118 9.81 -2.37 -20.25
CA ALA A 118 10.38 -2.70 -21.55
C ALA A 118 11.92 -2.60 -21.60
N ILE A 119 12.56 -2.13 -20.53
CA ILE A 119 14.01 -2.04 -20.43
C ILE A 119 14.63 -3.44 -20.25
N PRO A 120 15.82 -3.72 -20.82
CA PRO A 120 16.54 -4.96 -20.53
C PRO A 120 16.87 -5.10 -19.04
N SER A 121 16.92 -6.34 -18.58
CA SER A 121 17.26 -6.71 -17.20
C SER A 121 18.69 -6.31 -16.83
N ASN A 122 18.86 -5.90 -15.58
CA ASN A 122 20.18 -5.64 -15.00
C ASN A 122 20.95 -6.95 -14.73
N ALA A 123 22.22 -6.86 -14.37
CA ALA A 123 23.06 -8.03 -14.12
C ALA A 123 22.53 -8.93 -12.98
N SER A 124 22.03 -8.34 -11.89
CA SER A 124 21.45 -9.10 -10.77
C SER A 124 20.19 -9.87 -11.17
N ASP A 125 19.31 -9.26 -11.95
CA ASP A 125 18.09 -9.88 -12.46
C ASP A 125 18.43 -10.98 -13.47
N ASN A 126 19.45 -10.78 -14.31
CA ASN A 126 19.93 -11.83 -15.22
C ASN A 126 20.41 -13.07 -14.47
N VAL A 127 21.22 -12.89 -13.42
CA VAL A 127 21.66 -14.01 -12.56
C VAL A 127 20.45 -14.64 -11.88
N TYR A 128 19.54 -13.84 -11.34
CA TYR A 128 18.37 -14.35 -10.63
C TYR A 128 17.43 -15.16 -11.55
N CYS A 129 17.09 -14.63 -12.73
CA CYS A 129 16.29 -15.33 -13.74
C CYS A 129 16.95 -16.65 -14.19
N THR A 130 18.27 -16.67 -14.34
CA THR A 130 19.03 -17.88 -14.69
C THR A 130 18.89 -18.94 -13.60
N LEU A 131 19.10 -18.56 -12.34
CA LEU A 131 18.98 -19.48 -11.19
C LEU A 131 17.56 -20.00 -11.02
N LEU A 132 16.55 -19.15 -11.22
CA LEU A 132 15.14 -19.56 -11.20
C LEU A 132 14.86 -20.59 -12.29
N ALA A 133 15.27 -20.33 -13.53
CA ALA A 133 15.05 -21.23 -14.65
C ALA A 133 15.70 -22.60 -14.43
N GLN A 134 16.98 -22.62 -14.04
CA GLN A 134 17.71 -23.85 -13.75
C GLN A 134 17.07 -24.65 -12.60
N SER A 135 16.65 -23.97 -11.54
CA SER A 135 16.01 -24.61 -10.39
C SER A 135 14.68 -25.26 -10.76
N VAL A 136 13.87 -24.61 -11.60
CA VAL A 136 12.62 -25.17 -12.12
C VAL A 136 12.90 -26.39 -13.00
N VAL A 137 13.88 -26.32 -13.91
CA VAL A 137 14.26 -27.46 -14.76
C VAL A 137 14.69 -28.65 -13.91
N HIS A 138 15.55 -28.46 -12.90
CA HIS A 138 15.95 -29.54 -12.01
C HIS A 138 14.76 -30.15 -11.25
N GLY A 139 13.85 -29.32 -10.74
CA GLY A 139 12.65 -29.80 -10.04
C GLY A 139 11.70 -30.57 -10.96
N ALA A 140 11.52 -30.12 -12.20
CA ALA A 140 10.73 -30.81 -13.21
C ALA A 140 11.36 -32.16 -13.61
N MET A 141 12.68 -32.20 -13.79
CA MET A 141 13.43 -33.44 -14.09
C MET A 141 13.42 -34.43 -12.93
N ALA A 142 13.31 -33.96 -11.69
CA ALA A 142 13.09 -34.80 -10.51
C ALA A 142 11.65 -35.36 -10.41
N GLY A 143 10.75 -34.95 -11.30
CA GLY A 143 9.35 -35.39 -11.33
C GLY A 143 8.40 -34.54 -10.48
N TYR A 144 8.83 -33.38 -9.97
CA TYR A 144 7.93 -32.47 -9.26
C TYR A 144 7.01 -31.73 -10.22
N THR A 145 5.77 -31.48 -9.79
CA THR A 145 4.75 -30.74 -10.53
C THR A 145 3.96 -29.82 -9.60
N GLY A 146 3.29 -28.82 -10.14
CA GLY A 146 2.45 -27.90 -9.36
C GLY A 146 3.22 -26.98 -8.41
N PHE A 147 4.47 -26.65 -8.73
CA PHE A 147 5.34 -25.78 -7.93
C PHE A 147 5.92 -24.63 -8.75
N THR A 148 6.35 -23.57 -8.06
CA THR A 148 7.25 -22.55 -8.61
C THR A 148 8.58 -22.58 -7.86
N SER A 149 9.64 -22.08 -8.49
CA SER A 149 10.90 -21.79 -7.79
C SER A 149 10.90 -20.35 -7.32
N GLY A 150 11.43 -20.09 -6.12
CA GLY A 150 11.59 -18.74 -5.59
C GLY A 150 12.62 -18.68 -4.48
N LEU A 151 13.15 -17.47 -4.25
CA LEU A 151 14.07 -17.20 -3.16
C LEU A 151 13.28 -16.99 -1.85
N VAL A 152 13.55 -17.82 -0.85
CA VAL A 152 13.03 -17.67 0.52
C VAL A 152 14.21 -17.64 1.47
N ASN A 153 14.36 -16.54 2.22
CA ASN A 153 15.48 -16.32 3.16
C ASN A 153 16.86 -16.61 2.54
N GLY A 154 17.07 -16.17 1.30
CA GLY A 154 18.35 -16.32 0.59
C GLY A 154 18.63 -17.72 0.02
N ARG A 155 17.67 -18.65 0.08
CA ARG A 155 17.79 -20.00 -0.51
C ARG A 155 16.77 -20.20 -1.61
N GLN A 156 17.16 -20.90 -2.68
CA GLN A 156 16.23 -21.31 -3.72
C GLN A 156 15.37 -22.45 -3.19
N THR A 157 14.05 -22.29 -3.31
CA THR A 157 13.07 -23.20 -2.74
C THR A 157 11.95 -23.49 -3.72
N TYR A 158 11.38 -24.68 -3.63
CA TYR A 158 10.18 -25.06 -4.37
C TYR A 158 8.95 -24.76 -3.54
N ILE A 159 8.05 -23.95 -4.09
CA ILE A 159 6.85 -23.47 -3.42
C ILE A 159 5.64 -24.00 -4.17
N PRO A 160 4.76 -24.80 -3.54
CA PRO A 160 3.56 -25.31 -4.17
C PRO A 160 2.55 -24.21 -4.54
N PHE A 161 1.84 -24.36 -5.66
CA PHE A 161 0.90 -23.34 -6.14
C PHE A 161 -0.21 -22.99 -5.16
N TYR A 162 -0.76 -23.98 -4.44
CA TYR A 162 -1.85 -23.73 -3.48
C TYR A 162 -1.42 -22.74 -2.39
N ARG A 163 -0.16 -22.80 -1.92
CA ARG A 163 0.38 -21.85 -0.94
C ARG A 163 0.59 -20.44 -1.49
N ILE A 164 0.90 -20.31 -2.78
CA ILE A 164 1.19 -19.01 -3.41
C ILE A 164 -0.09 -18.22 -3.63
N ILE A 165 -1.19 -18.92 -3.96
CA ILE A 165 -2.46 -18.29 -4.28
C ILE A 165 -3.21 -17.89 -2.99
N GLU A 166 -2.94 -18.55 -1.87
CA GLU A 166 -3.55 -18.27 -0.55
C GLU A 166 -3.36 -16.82 -0.10
N LYS A 167 -2.15 -16.26 -0.23
CA LYS A 167 -1.83 -14.93 0.32
C LYS A 167 -0.99 -14.11 -0.65
N ARG A 168 -1.35 -12.83 -0.78
CA ARG A 168 -0.54 -11.84 -1.49
C ARG A 168 0.37 -11.11 -0.52
N ASN A 169 1.57 -10.79 -0.98
CA ASN A 169 2.49 -9.95 -0.22
C ASN A 169 2.15 -8.46 -0.46
N GLY A 170 2.03 -7.70 0.62
CA GLY A 170 1.77 -6.27 0.60
C GLY A 170 2.78 -5.54 1.49
N VAL A 171 2.95 -4.24 1.26
CA VAL A 171 3.78 -3.40 2.13
C VAL A 171 3.11 -3.33 3.50
N VAL A 172 3.86 -3.70 4.53
CA VAL A 172 3.40 -3.57 5.91
C VAL A 172 3.73 -2.16 6.38
N ILE A 173 2.70 -1.35 6.63
CA ILE A 173 2.84 0.07 7.03
C ILE A 173 3.56 0.21 8.37
N THR A 174 3.44 -0.79 9.26
CA THR A 174 4.13 -0.82 10.55
C THR A 174 5.59 -1.26 10.45
N ASP A 175 6.06 -1.68 9.27
CA ASP A 175 7.42 -2.17 9.10
C ASP A 175 8.46 -1.04 9.09
N ARG A 176 9.69 -1.40 9.45
CA ARG A 176 10.86 -0.52 9.50
C ARG A 176 11.12 0.16 8.16
N MET A 177 10.85 -0.52 7.04
CA MET A 177 11.07 0.04 5.70
C MET A 177 10.12 1.21 5.42
N TRP A 178 8.85 1.09 5.79
CA TRP A 178 7.90 2.19 5.67
C TRP A 178 8.23 3.34 6.62
N ALA A 179 8.58 3.02 7.87
CA ALA A 179 9.02 4.04 8.83
C ALA A 179 10.23 4.86 8.32
N ARG A 180 11.22 4.18 7.70
CA ARG A 180 12.35 4.85 7.04
C ARG A 180 11.91 5.78 5.91
N LEU A 181 10.90 5.38 5.14
CA LEU A 181 10.37 6.21 4.06
C LEU A 181 9.75 7.47 4.65
N LEU A 182 8.88 7.33 5.65
CA LEU A 182 8.24 8.47 6.32
C LEU A 182 9.26 9.44 6.93
N SER A 183 10.34 8.92 7.54
CA SER A 183 11.43 9.76 8.06
C SER A 183 12.23 10.45 6.94
N SER A 184 12.34 9.84 5.77
CA SER A 184 13.04 10.44 4.63
C SER A 184 12.23 11.53 3.95
N THR A 185 10.91 11.32 3.77
CA THR A 185 10.03 12.26 3.08
C THR A 185 9.45 13.33 4.02
N ASN A 186 9.46 13.07 5.34
CA ASN A 186 8.75 13.87 6.34
C ASN A 186 7.26 14.08 5.99
N GLN A 187 6.66 13.13 5.26
CA GLN A 187 5.25 13.19 4.92
C GLN A 187 4.39 12.83 6.15
N PRO A 188 3.25 13.51 6.35
CA PRO A 188 2.31 13.14 7.40
C PRO A 188 1.59 11.83 7.04
N SER A 189 1.01 11.19 8.05
CA SER A 189 -0.02 10.18 7.80
C SER A 189 -1.31 10.90 7.41
N PHE A 190 -1.89 10.53 6.26
CA PHE A 190 -3.14 11.10 5.75
C PHE A 190 -4.38 10.38 6.30
N LEU A 191 -4.29 9.80 7.50
CA LEU A 191 -5.43 9.16 8.16
C LEU A 191 -6.36 10.23 8.73
N CYS A 192 -7.67 10.04 8.57
CA CYS A 192 -8.67 10.91 9.17
C CYS A 192 -8.88 10.50 10.64
N LEU A 193 -9.02 11.46 11.55
CA LEU A 193 -9.34 11.21 12.97
C LEU A 193 -10.66 10.47 13.21
N LYS A 194 -11.50 10.29 12.18
CA LYS A 194 -12.73 9.51 12.25
C LYS A 194 -12.49 7.99 12.24
N ASP A 195 -11.37 7.53 11.69
CA ASP A 195 -11.04 6.10 11.64
C ASP A 195 -10.40 5.60 12.94
N SER A 196 -9.87 6.51 13.78
CA SER A 196 -9.34 6.16 15.10
C SER A 196 -10.42 5.91 16.16
N THR A 197 -11.68 6.27 15.90
CA THR A 197 -12.77 6.06 16.87
C THR A 197 -13.47 4.70 16.69
N GLU A 198 -13.31 4.03 15.55
CA GLU A 198 -13.92 2.71 15.33
C GLU A 198 -13.12 1.58 16.00
N ASP A 199 -11.79 1.71 16.11
CA ASP A 199 -10.94 0.72 16.81
C ASP A 199 -11.06 0.76 18.35
N THR A 200 -11.53 1.86 18.94
CA THR A 200 -11.79 1.95 20.39
C THR A 200 -13.11 1.31 20.82
N GLY A 201 -14.00 0.95 19.89
CA GLY A 201 -15.30 0.35 20.19
C GLY A 201 -15.24 -1.09 20.69
N ASP A 202 -14.16 -1.81 20.40
CA ASP A 202 -14.01 -3.22 20.78
C ASP A 202 -13.36 -3.41 22.16
N GLU A 203 -12.67 -2.39 22.70
CA GLU A 203 -12.10 -2.48 24.05
C GLU A 203 -13.15 -2.21 25.15
N GLU A 204 -14.17 -1.38 24.89
CA GLU A 204 -15.22 -1.07 25.87
C GLU A 204 -16.19 -2.24 26.12
N GLN A 205 -16.41 -3.14 25.15
CA GLN A 205 -17.26 -4.33 25.35
C GLN A 205 -16.57 -5.42 26.19
N SER A 206 -15.24 -5.49 26.18
CA SER A 206 -14.49 -6.47 26.98
C SER A 206 -14.44 -6.11 28.46
N ASN A 207 -14.42 -4.82 28.79
CA ASN A 207 -14.37 -4.33 30.18
C ASN A 207 -15.75 -4.36 30.88
N GLN A 208 -16.85 -4.20 30.14
CA GLN A 208 -18.21 -4.28 30.71
C GLN A 208 -18.66 -5.71 31.06
N LEU A 209 -18.05 -6.74 30.45
CA LEU A 209 -18.33 -8.15 30.77
C LEU A 209 -17.60 -8.64 32.03
N LEU A 210 -16.55 -7.93 32.48
CA LEU A 210 -15.78 -8.29 33.68
C LEU A 210 -16.31 -7.63 34.97
N GLU A 211 -17.06 -6.52 34.86
CA GLU A 211 -17.62 -5.81 36.04
C GLU A 211 -18.98 -6.35 36.52
N ASN A 212 -19.68 -7.19 35.74
CA ASN A 212 -21.01 -7.72 36.09
C ASN A 212 -20.99 -9.06 36.83
N GLY A 213 -19.82 -9.56 37.24
CA GLY A 213 -19.69 -10.73 38.12
C GLY A 213 -19.85 -10.37 39.60
N HIS A 214 -21.05 -10.00 40.02
CA HIS A 214 -21.33 -9.64 41.42
C HIS A 214 -21.21 -10.84 42.37
N CYS A 215 -20.37 -10.67 43.38
CA CYS A 215 -20.29 -11.44 44.62
C CYS A 215 -21.66 -11.47 45.33
N GLY A 216 -22.08 -12.66 45.78
CA GLY A 216 -23.23 -12.85 46.66
C GLY A 216 -23.12 -14.19 47.38
N GLU A 217 -23.00 -14.13 48.69
CA GLU A 217 -22.73 -15.20 49.65
C GLU A 217 -23.84 -16.26 49.73
N GLU A 218 -23.49 -17.49 50.12
CA GLU A 218 -24.20 -18.19 51.22
C GLU A 218 -23.43 -19.45 51.70
N GLY A 219 -22.97 -19.39 52.96
CA GLY A 219 -23.41 -20.33 53.98
C GLY A 219 -23.05 -21.82 53.88
N SER A 220 -21.95 -22.15 54.56
CA SER A 220 -21.93 -23.14 55.66
C SER A 220 -21.66 -24.64 55.36
N LEU A 221 -20.72 -25.15 56.17
CA LEU A 221 -20.74 -26.44 56.89
C LEU A 221 -20.02 -27.69 56.32
N ILE A 222 -19.13 -28.23 57.19
CA ILE A 222 -18.70 -29.63 57.41
C ILE A 222 -17.49 -30.07 56.58
N SER A 223 -16.25 -30.04 57.13
CA SER A 223 -15.60 -30.96 58.11
C SER A 223 -14.73 -32.04 57.46
N LYS A 224 -13.43 -31.95 57.76
CA LYS A 224 -12.44 -33.03 57.96
C LYS A 224 -12.49 -34.25 57.01
N ARG A 225 -11.48 -34.39 56.16
CA ARG A 225 -10.25 -35.16 56.46
C ARG A 225 -9.23 -34.93 55.36
#